data_AF-A0A2K1K4I3-F1
#
_entry.id   AF-A0A2K1K4I3-F1
#
_cell.length_a   1.000
_cell.length_b   1.000
_cell.length_c   1.000
_cell.angle_alpha   90.00
_cell.angle_beta   90.00
_cell.angle_gamma   90.00
#
_symmetry.space_group_name_H-M   'P 1'
#
loop_
_entity.id
_entity.type
_entity.pdbx_description
1 polymer ?
#
loop_
_entity_poly.entity_id
_entity_poly.type
_entity_poly.pdbx_seq_one_letter_code
_entity_poly.pdbx_strand_id
1 'polypeptide(L)' 'MTSLTTLNMHRYKSLKLLPNELSNLTTLNKLDIKGYSSFTSVPKELNNLTSLNILSIEG' A
#
# COMPACT_ATOMS: atom_id res chain seq x y z
N MET A 1 -10.25 -8.56 -17.32
CA MET A 1 -9.80 -8.29 -15.95
C MET A 1 -8.69 -7.26 -16.02
N THR A 2 -8.84 -6.13 -15.33
CA THR A 2 -7.80 -5.10 -15.20
C THR A 2 -6.91 -5.44 -14.02
N SER A 3 -5.63 -5.68 -14.29
CA SER A 3 -4.59 -5.82 -13.25
C SER A 3 -4.15 -4.45 -12.77
N LEU A 4 -4.19 -4.23 -11.45
CA LEU A 4 -3.73 -2.97 -10.87
C LEU A 4 -2.22 -3.05 -10.64
N THR A 5 -1.46 -2.23 -11.39
CA THR A 5 0.01 -2.21 -11.31
C THR A 5 0.54 -1.07 -10.45
N THR A 6 -0.25 -0.03 -10.22
CA THR A 6 0.14 1.13 -9.40
C THR A 6 -1.01 1.54 -8.50
N LEU A 7 -0.72 1.76 -7.22
CA LEU A 7 -1.65 2.27 -6.21
C LEU A 7 -0.99 3.44 -5.49
N ASN A 8 -1.61 4.62 -5.59
CA ASN A 8 -1.18 5.82 -4.89
C ASN A 8 -2.27 6.24 -3.91
N MET A 9 -1.94 6.38 -2.63
CA MET A 9 -2.86 6.80 -1.58
C MET A 9 -2.25 7.95 -0.79
N HIS A 10 -2.82 9.14 -0.95
CA HIS A 10 -2.22 10.37 -0.43
C HIS A 10 -3.21 11.12 0.48
N ARG A 11 -2.70 11.75 1.55
CA ARG A 11 -3.41 12.70 2.44
C ARG A 11 -4.56 12.10 3.27
N TYR A 12 -4.51 10.81 3.60
CA TYR A 12 -5.48 10.23 4.52
C TYR A 12 -5.04 10.43 5.97
N LYS A 13 -5.44 11.57 6.54
CA LYS A 13 -5.10 11.93 7.93
C LYS A 13 -5.55 10.90 8.97
N SER A 14 -6.56 10.08 8.66
CA SER A 14 -7.14 9.08 9.55
C SER A 14 -6.72 7.65 9.27
N LEU A 15 -5.91 7.36 8.24
CA LEU A 15 -5.47 5.99 7.99
C LEU A 15 -4.44 5.58 9.06
N LYS A 16 -4.85 4.66 9.92
CA LYS A 16 -3.97 4.09 10.95
C LYS A 16 -3.19 2.89 10.44
N LEU A 17 -3.82 2.09 9.59
CA LEU A 17 -3.34 0.80 9.10
C LEU A 17 -3.76 0.61 7.65
N LEU A 18 -2.94 -0.10 6.87
CA LEU A 18 -3.33 -0.55 5.55
C LEU A 18 -4.23 -1.78 5.64
N PRO A 19 -5.24 -1.92 4.76
CA PRO A 19 -6.10 -3.10 4.75
C PRO A 19 -5.32 -4.34 4.28
N ASN A 20 -5.62 -5.48 4.90
CA ASN A 20 -4.98 -6.75 4.56
C ASN A 20 -5.31 -7.17 3.11
N GLU A 21 -6.45 -6.75 2.59
CA GLU A 21 -6.92 -7.01 1.23
C GLU A 21 -5.97 -6.47 0.15
N LEU A 22 -5.06 -5.54 0.48
CA LEU A 22 -3.99 -5.15 -0.42
C LEU A 22 -3.13 -6.34 -0.85
N SER A 23 -3.01 -7.39 -0.01
CA SER A 23 -2.29 -8.61 -0.34
C SER A 23 -2.81 -9.32 -1.59
N ASN A 24 -4.06 -9.06 -1.99
CA ASN A 24 -4.67 -9.65 -3.18
C ASN A 24 -4.22 -8.97 -4.48
N LEU A 25 -3.54 -7.83 -4.39
CA LEU A 25 -3.02 -7.09 -5.54
C LEU A 25 -1.67 -7.69 -6.00
N THR A 26 -1.64 -8.98 -6.31
CA THR A 26 -0.40 -9.71 -6.64
C THR A 26 0.36 -9.17 -7.86
N THR A 27 -0.31 -8.37 -8.70
CA THR A 27 0.27 -7.69 -9.87
C THR A 27 0.74 -6.26 -9.59
N LEU A 28 0.56 -5.77 -8.35
CA LEU A 28 0.95 -4.43 -7.96
C LEU A 28 2.46 -4.29 -8.01
N ASN A 29 2.93 -3.33 -8.79
CA ASN A 29 4.34 -3.03 -8.98
C ASN A 29 4.79 -1.83 -8.16
N LYS A 30 3.90 -0.87 -7.95
CA LYS A 30 4.16 0.35 -7.20
C LYS A 30 3.06 0.61 -6.16
N LEU A 31 3.49 0.84 -4.92
CA LEU A 31 2.67 1.32 -3.82
C LEU A 31 3.27 2.61 -3.27
N ASP A 32 2.55 3.72 -3.40
CA ASP A 32 2.95 5.05 -2.90
C ASP A 32 1.93 5.55 -1.89
N ILE A 33 2.40 5.84 -0.69
CA ILE A 33 1.62 6.10 0.51
C ILE A 33 2.19 7.38 1.13
N LYS A 34 1.50 8.53 1.00
CA LYS A 34 1.94 9.81 1.57
C LYS A 34 0.93 10.51 2.46
N GLY A 35 1.41 11.29 3.45
CA GLY A 35 0.60 12.24 4.20
C GLY A 35 -0.33 11.57 5.22
N TYR A 36 0.22 10.62 5.95
CA TYR A 36 -0.47 9.84 6.96
C TYR A 36 0.07 10.12 8.36
N SER A 37 -0.41 11.21 8.95
CA SER A 37 -0.03 11.65 10.30
C SER A 37 -0.34 10.66 11.42
N SER A 38 -1.16 9.62 11.17
CA SER A 38 -1.58 8.64 12.17
C SER A 38 -1.25 7.19 11.77
N PHE A 39 -0.44 6.99 10.73
CA PHE A 39 -0.06 5.65 10.28
C PHE A 39 0.95 5.04 11.24
N THR A 40 0.59 3.91 11.85
CA THR A 40 1.39 3.27 12.90
C THR A 40 2.18 2.07 12.41
N SER A 41 1.65 1.33 11.43
CA SER A 41 2.30 0.12 10.96
C SER A 41 1.82 -0.37 9.60
N VAL A 42 2.74 -1.07 8.95
CA VAL A 42 2.57 -1.78 7.69
C VAL A 42 2.13 -3.23 8.02
N PRO A 43 1.02 -3.75 7.46
CA PRO A 43 0.57 -5.11 7.71
C PRO A 43 1.59 -6.13 7.17
N LYS A 44 1.73 -7.27 7.86
CA LYS A 44 2.66 -8.35 7.47
C LYS A 44 2.26 -8.99 6.14
N GLU A 45 0.98 -8.92 5.80
CA GLU A 45 0.34 -9.46 4.59
C GLU A 45 0.80 -8.77 3.29
N LEU A 46 1.54 -7.65 3.38
CA LEU A 46 2.19 -7.03 2.22
C LEU A 46 3.30 -7.90 1.63
N ASN A 47 3.77 -8.92 2.36
CA ASN A 47 4.66 -9.95 1.84
C ASN A 47 4.06 -10.72 0.64
N ASN A 48 2.74 -10.72 0.47
CA ASN A 48 2.04 -11.35 -0.65
C ASN A 48 2.08 -10.51 -1.94
N LEU A 49 2.54 -9.26 -1.87
CA LEU A 49 2.75 -8.41 -3.05
C LEU A 49 4.05 -8.81 -3.78
N THR A 50 4.05 -10.00 -4.36
CA THR A 50 5.25 -10.60 -4.98
C THR A 50 5.79 -9.83 -6.18
N SER A 51 4.97 -8.99 -6.83
CA SER A 51 5.37 -8.15 -7.98
C SER A 51 5.81 -6.73 -7.59
N LEU A 52 5.81 -6.39 -6.30
CA LEU A 52 6.07 -5.03 -5.82
C LEU A 52 7.56 -4.69 -5.94
N ASN A 53 7.87 -3.73 -6.81
CA ASN A 53 9.21 -3.22 -6.99
C ASN A 53 9.44 -1.90 -6.25
N ILE A 54 8.38 -1.10 -6.07
CA ILE A 54 8.46 0.23 -5.47
C ILE A 54 7.48 0.33 -4.31
N LEU A 55 8.03 0.49 -3.10
CA LEU A 55 7.27 0.83 -1.90
C LEU A 55 7.76 2.18 -1.38
N SER A 56 6.87 3.18 -1.34
CA SER A 56 7.15 4.48 -0.71
C SER A 56 6.08 4.75 0.34
N ILE A 57 6.53 4.98 1.58
CA ILE A 57 5.66 5.31 2.72
C ILE A 57 6.25 6.55 3.40
N GLU A 58 5.50 7.65 3.38
CA GLU A 58 5.88 8.96 3.90
C GLU A 58 4.74 9.54 4.78
N GLY A 59 5.09 10.00 5.97
CA GLY A 59 4.16 10.57 6.96
C GLY A 59 3.66 11.95 6.61
#